data_AF-A0A6N4T245-F1
#
_entry.id   AF-A0A6N4T245-F1
#
_cell.length_a   1.000
_cell.length_b   1.000
_cell.length_c   1.000
_cell.angle_alpha   90.00
_cell.angle_beta   90.00
_cell.angle_gamma   90.00
#
_symmetry.space_group_name_H-M   'P 1'
#
loop_
_entity.id
_entity.type
_entity.pdbx_description
1 polymer ?
#
loop_
_entity_poly.entity_id
_entity_poly.type
_entity_poly.pdbx_seq_one_letter_code
_entity_poly.pdbx_strand_id
1 'polypeptide(L)'
;MISLLNLQSDKVKYNPNHLFDTLIRRLHLKNDAALAKMLDVAPPVISKIRHLRLPIGASLMISMHEISGLTIKELRALMGDKRDTFRITDSQLKSTLAKSRPKSKEQSMSHQY
;
A
#
# COMPACT_ATOMS: atom_id res chain seq x y z
N MET A 1 30.61 -24.80 21.60
CA MET A 1 30.54 -25.08 20.15
C MET A 1 29.23 -24.50 19.64
N ILE A 2 29.33 -23.47 18.81
CA ILE A 2 28.21 -22.62 18.36
C ILE A 2 27.71 -23.18 17.02
N SER A 3 26.41 -23.47 16.93
CA SER A 3 25.68 -23.45 15.66
C SER A 3 24.31 -22.81 15.89
N LEU A 4 24.36 -21.54 16.27
CA LEU A 4 23.28 -20.59 16.08
C LEU A 4 23.48 -20.04 14.67
N LEU A 5 22.63 -20.40 13.71
CA LEU A 5 22.33 -19.66 12.45
C LEU A 5 21.71 -20.64 11.44
N ASN A 6 20.40 -20.80 11.48
CA ASN A 6 19.64 -20.99 10.25
C ASN A 6 18.33 -20.19 10.32
N LEU A 7 18.45 -18.89 10.59
CA LEU A 7 17.42 -17.95 10.16
C LEU A 7 17.60 -17.76 8.64
N GLN A 8 17.08 -18.72 7.87
CA GLN A 8 16.79 -18.43 6.48
C GLN A 8 15.70 -17.35 6.49
N SER A 9 16.15 -16.12 6.32
CA SER A 9 15.30 -14.99 6.02
C SER A 9 14.72 -15.25 4.63
N ASP A 10 13.62 -16.00 4.58
CA ASP A 10 12.76 -16.08 3.42
C ASP A 10 12.24 -14.68 3.14
N LYS A 11 13.03 -13.93 2.37
CA LYS A 11 12.64 -12.66 1.78
C LYS A 11 11.56 -12.98 0.76
N VAL A 12 10.33 -13.14 1.23
CA VAL A 12 9.15 -13.24 0.37
C VAL A 12 9.20 -12.04 -0.56
N LYS A 13 9.54 -12.30 -1.82
CA LYS A 13 9.75 -11.29 -2.85
C LYS A 13 8.39 -10.81 -3.32
N TYR A 14 8.23 -9.50 -3.47
CA TYR A 14 7.01 -8.90 -3.99
C TYR A 14 6.63 -9.54 -5.34
N ASN A 15 5.46 -10.17 -5.40
CA ASN A 15 4.95 -10.92 -6.53
C ASN A 15 3.45 -10.65 -6.76
N PRO A 16 3.10 -9.63 -7.57
CA PRO A 16 1.71 -9.33 -7.88
C PRO A 16 1.05 -10.35 -8.81
N ASN A 17 1.82 -11.20 -9.51
CA ASN A 17 1.25 -12.25 -10.34
C ASN A 17 0.46 -13.26 -9.51
N HIS A 18 1.01 -13.67 -8.37
CA HIS A 18 0.33 -14.60 -7.47
C HIS A 18 -1.00 -14.05 -6.96
N LEU A 19 -1.07 -12.75 -6.66
CA LEU A 19 -2.33 -12.08 -6.32
C LEU A 19 -3.32 -12.13 -7.48
N PHE A 20 -2.92 -11.72 -8.69
CA PHE A 20 -3.85 -11.64 -9.83
C PHE A 20 -4.34 -13.02 -10.25
N ASP A 21 -3.46 -14.02 -10.27
CA ASP A 21 -3.85 -15.39 -10.60
C ASP A 21 -4.83 -15.95 -9.57
N THR A 22 -4.65 -15.60 -8.30
CA THR A 22 -5.60 -15.96 -7.23
C THR A 22 -6.94 -15.28 -7.43
N LEU A 23 -6.96 -13.99 -7.75
CA LEU A 23 -8.19 -13.26 -8.03
C LEU A 23 -8.92 -13.81 -9.26
N ILE A 24 -8.21 -14.10 -10.34
CA ILE A 24 -8.79 -14.68 -11.56
C ILE A 24 -9.47 -16.01 -11.25
N ARG A 25 -8.79 -16.90 -10.50
CA ARG A 25 -9.37 -18.18 -10.09
C ARG A 25 -10.57 -18.01 -9.16
N ARG A 26 -10.46 -17.16 -8.15
CA ARG A 26 -11.50 -16.92 -7.13
C ARG A 26 -12.76 -16.31 -7.72
N LEU A 27 -12.61 -15.39 -8.66
CA LEU A 27 -13.71 -14.69 -9.32
C LEU A 27 -14.20 -15.41 -10.58
N HIS A 28 -13.69 -16.61 -10.87
CA HIS A 28 -14.02 -17.41 -12.05
C HIS A 28 -13.86 -16.64 -13.38
N LEU A 29 -12.81 -15.81 -13.47
CA LEU A 29 -12.53 -14.99 -14.63
C LEU A 29 -11.68 -15.75 -15.65
N LYS A 30 -11.85 -15.41 -16.93
CA LYS A 30 -11.10 -16.04 -18.02
C LYS A 30 -9.65 -15.55 -18.11
N ASN A 31 -9.41 -14.26 -17.85
CA ASN A 31 -8.11 -13.62 -18.06
C ASN A 31 -8.01 -12.25 -17.38
N ASP A 32 -6.82 -11.64 -17.51
CA ASP A 32 -6.49 -10.30 -17.03
C ASP A 32 -7.40 -9.20 -17.56
N ALA A 33 -7.88 -9.30 -18.80
CA ALA A 33 -8.77 -8.29 -19.37
C ALA A 33 -10.15 -8.31 -18.69
N ALA A 34 -10.63 -9.50 -18.31
CA ALA A 34 -11.83 -9.62 -17.49
C ALA A 34 -11.61 -9.06 -16.08
N LEU A 35 -10.46 -9.35 -15.47
CA LEU A 35 -10.09 -8.77 -14.16
C LEU A 35 -10.00 -7.24 -14.22
N ALA A 36 -9.41 -6.69 -15.28
CA ALA A 36 -9.29 -5.25 -15.48
C ALA A 36 -10.67 -4.57 -15.52
N LYS A 37 -11.63 -5.17 -16.22
CA LYS A 37 -13.02 -4.69 -16.27
C LYS A 37 -13.70 -4.72 -14.90
N MET A 38 -13.51 -5.80 -14.14
CA MET A 38 -14.07 -5.93 -12.78
C MET A 38 -13.49 -4.90 -11.81
N LEU A 39 -12.22 -4.54 -11.99
CA LEU A 39 -11.51 -3.57 -11.15
C LEU A 39 -11.65 -2.12 -11.64
N ASP A 40 -12.42 -1.88 -12.70
CA ASP A 40 -12.56 -0.57 -13.37
C ASP A 40 -11.21 0.08 -13.74
N VAL A 41 -10.27 -0.74 -14.23
CA VAL A 41 -8.97 -0.27 -14.71
C VAL A 41 -8.75 -0.67 -16.16
N ALA A 42 -7.94 0.12 -16.86
CA ALA A 42 -7.54 -0.21 -18.22
C ALA A 42 -6.63 -1.46 -18.25
N PRO A 43 -6.76 -2.38 -19.22
CA PRO A 43 -5.88 -3.55 -19.34
C PRO A 43 -4.36 -3.27 -19.30
N PRO A 44 -3.85 -2.14 -19.84
CA PRO A 44 -2.43 -1.79 -19.71
C PRO A 44 -1.96 -1.60 -18.27
N VAL A 45 -2.84 -1.24 -17.33
CA VAL A 45 -2.52 -1.11 -15.90
C VAL A 45 -2.16 -2.49 -15.33
N ILE A 46 -3.02 -3.48 -15.57
CA ILE A 46 -2.80 -4.87 -15.14
C ILE A 46 -1.52 -5.42 -15.75
N SER A 47 -1.30 -5.22 -17.05
CA SER A 47 -0.07 -5.62 -17.73
C SER A 47 1.18 -5.00 -17.10
N LYS A 48 1.18 -3.68 -16.86
CA LYS A 48 2.32 -3.00 -16.21
C LYS A 48 2.59 -3.54 -14.80
N ILE A 49 1.55 -3.88 -14.04
CA ILE A 49 1.69 -4.45 -12.70
C ILE A 49 2.31 -5.86 -12.77
N ARG A 50 1.82 -6.72 -13.66
CA ARG A 50 2.38 -8.08 -13.86
C ARG A 50 3.86 -8.08 -14.25
N HIS A 51 4.26 -7.10 -15.05
CA HIS A 51 5.65 -6.89 -15.45
C HIS A 51 6.47 -6.05 -14.46
N LEU A 52 5.95 -5.78 -13.25
CA LEU A 52 6.62 -5.00 -12.20
C LEU A 52 7.03 -3.58 -12.63
N ARG A 53 6.36 -3.01 -13.65
CA ARG A 53 6.56 -1.64 -14.14
C ARG A 53 5.66 -0.62 -13.43
N LEU A 54 4.67 -1.09 -12.68
CA LEU A 54 3.76 -0.27 -11.88
C LEU A 54 3.49 -0.97 -10.54
N PRO A 55 3.73 -0.33 -9.39
CA PRO A 55 3.35 -0.88 -8.09
C PRO A 55 1.84 -0.83 -7.89
N ILE A 56 1.29 -1.75 -7.10
CA ILE A 56 -0.10 -1.67 -6.67
C ILE A 56 -0.25 -0.58 -5.62
N GLY A 57 -1.11 0.39 -5.92
CA GLY A 57 -1.50 1.49 -5.04
C GLY A 57 -2.68 1.15 -4.15
N ALA A 58 -2.98 2.03 -3.19
CA ALA A 58 -4.04 1.83 -2.21
C ALA A 58 -5.45 1.74 -2.83
N SER A 59 -5.78 2.62 -3.78
CA SER A 59 -7.08 2.62 -4.46
C SER A 59 -7.37 1.28 -5.13
N LEU A 60 -6.41 0.74 -5.88
CA LEU A 60 -6.57 -0.56 -6.54
C LEU A 60 -6.69 -1.72 -5.53
N MET A 61 -6.01 -1.63 -4.38
CA MET A 61 -6.14 -2.59 -3.30
C MET A 61 -7.54 -2.59 -2.68
N ILE A 62 -8.14 -1.40 -2.54
CA ILE A 62 -9.52 -1.24 -2.04
C ILE A 62 -10.49 -1.88 -3.03
N SER A 63 -10.38 -1.60 -4.33
CA SER A 63 -11.23 -2.22 -5.35
C SER A 63 -11.10 -3.76 -5.33
N MET A 64 -9.89 -4.30 -5.18
CA MET A 64 -9.67 -5.74 -5.04
C MET A 64 -10.35 -6.33 -3.80
N HIS A 65 -10.29 -5.63 -2.67
CA HIS A 65 -10.95 -6.05 -1.44
C HIS A 65 -12.47 -6.13 -1.63
N GLU A 66 -13.06 -5.10 -2.21
CA GLU A 66 -14.51 -5.00 -2.45
C GLU A 66 -15.01 -6.13 -3.35
N ILE A 67 -14.33 -6.40 -4.48
CA ILE A 67 -14.82 -7.41 -5.43
C ILE A 67 -14.53 -8.86 -4.99
N SER A 68 -13.48 -9.09 -4.21
CA SER A 68 -13.03 -10.46 -3.85
C SER A 68 -13.45 -10.92 -2.46
N GLY A 69 -13.86 -9.98 -1.60
CA GLY A 69 -14.11 -10.20 -0.19
C GLY A 69 -12.87 -10.55 0.63
N LEU A 70 -11.67 -10.49 0.04
CA LEU A 70 -10.40 -10.72 0.74
C LEU A 70 -10.01 -9.48 1.53
N THR A 71 -9.59 -9.64 2.77
CA THR A 71 -9.06 -8.53 3.57
C THR A 71 -7.80 -7.95 2.93
N ILE A 72 -7.53 -6.66 3.17
CA ILE A 72 -6.30 -6.00 2.71
C ILE A 72 -5.04 -6.76 3.20
N LYS A 73 -5.10 -7.38 4.38
CA LYS A 73 -4.02 -8.21 4.94
C LYS A 73 -3.77 -9.46 4.08
N GLU A 74 -4.82 -10.16 3.66
CA GLU A 74 -4.70 -11.33 2.78
C GLU A 74 -4.17 -10.95 1.41
N LEU A 75 -4.67 -9.85 0.82
CA LEU A 75 -4.17 -9.34 -0.46
C LEU A 75 -2.67 -9.04 -0.41
N ARG A 76 -2.20 -8.41 0.67
CA ARG A 76 -0.77 -8.16 0.91
C ARG A 76 0.03 -9.44 1.08
N ALA A 77 -0.50 -10.41 1.83
CA ALA A 77 0.13 -11.71 2.01
C ALA A 77 0.27 -12.45 0.67
N LEU A 78 -0.75 -12.43 -0.19
CA LEU A 78 -0.71 -13.03 -1.52
C LEU A 78 0.39 -12.44 -2.41
N MET A 79 0.73 -11.16 -2.23
CA MET A 79 1.82 -10.52 -2.97
C MET A 79 3.18 -10.64 -2.31
N GLY A 80 3.25 -11.10 -1.06
CA GLY A 80 4.45 -10.92 -0.25
C GLY A 80 4.76 -9.44 0.05
N ASP A 81 3.75 -8.57 0.00
CA ASP A 81 3.90 -7.14 0.23
C ASP A 81 3.95 -6.82 1.73
N LYS A 82 5.17 -6.56 2.22
CA LYS A 82 5.43 -6.20 3.63
C LYS A 82 5.44 -4.69 3.89
N ARG A 83 5.02 -3.85 2.92
CA ARG A 83 5.00 -2.39 3.13
C ARG A 83 4.05 -2.04 4.26
N ASP A 84 4.56 -1.58 5.40
CA ASP A 84 3.67 -1.13 6.48
C ASP A 84 2.81 0.06 6.02
N THR A 85 1.58 0.10 6.50
CA THR A 85 0.51 0.98 6.02
C THR A 85 0.85 2.48 6.11
N PHE A 86 0.38 3.24 5.11
CA PHE A 86 0.48 4.71 4.96
C PHE A 86 1.88 5.29 4.75
N ARG A 87 2.27 5.44 3.48
CA ARG A 87 3.23 6.50 3.10
C ARG A 87 2.51 7.84 3.17
N ILE A 88 2.41 8.41 4.37
CA ILE A 88 2.33 9.87 4.50
C ILE A 88 3.69 10.37 4.02
N THR A 89 3.75 10.96 2.83
CA THR A 89 4.97 11.62 2.37
C THR A 89 5.28 12.80 3.30
N ASP A 90 6.52 12.94 3.78
CA ASP A 90 7.01 14.01 4.67
C ASP A 90 6.56 15.44 4.27
N SER A 91 6.31 15.67 2.98
CA SER A 91 5.77 16.92 2.45
C SER A 91 4.39 17.29 3.01
N GLN A 92 3.54 16.31 3.37
CA GLN A 92 2.23 16.53 3.99
C GLN A 92 2.28 16.64 5.53
N LEU A 93 3.31 16.06 6.17
CA LEU A 93 3.43 16.09 7.63
C LEU A 93 3.82 17.49 8.13
N LYS A 94 4.73 18.19 7.43
CA LYS A 94 5.13 19.56 7.79
C LYS A 94 3.99 20.58 7.66
N SER A 95 3.08 20.43 6.70
CA SER A 95 1.98 21.39 6.49
C SER A 95 0.84 21.25 7.51
N THR A 96 0.63 20.04 8.04
CA THR A 96 -0.39 19.75 9.06
C THR A 96 0.06 20.18 10.46
N LEU A 97 1.35 19.99 10.80
CA LEU A 97 1.93 20.46 12.06
C LEU A 97 2.14 21.99 12.11
N ALA A 98 2.41 22.63 10.97
CA ALA A 98 2.64 24.08 10.94
C ALA A 98 1.36 24.93 11.05
N LYS A 99 0.18 24.36 10.79
CA LYS A 99 -1.10 25.10 10.72
C LYS A 99 -1.88 25.13 12.04
N SER A 100 -1.43 24.38 13.05
CA SER A 100 -2.13 24.18 14.34
C SER A 100 -1.56 24.96 15.53
N ARG A 101 -0.62 25.89 15.33
CA ARG A 101 -0.11 26.73 16.43
C ARG A 101 -1.08 27.90 16.70
N PRO A 102 -1.82 27.93 17.82
CA PRO A 102 -2.67 29.07 18.14
C PRO A 102 -1.79 30.27 18.48
N LYS A 103 -2.04 31.42 17.84
CA LYS A 103 -1.50 32.73 18.26
C LYS A 103 -2.24 33.20 19.52
N SER A 104 -1.97 32.59 20.66
CA SER A 104 -2.30 33.21 21.96
C SER A 104 -1.19 34.17 22.37
N LYS A 105 -1.60 35.42 22.54
CA LYS A 105 -0.87 36.59 23.01
C LYS A 105 -0.36 36.36 24.44
N GLU A 106 0.91 36.63 24.72
CA GLU A 106 1.37 37.17 26.02
C GLU A 106 2.86 37.50 25.98
N GLN A 107 3.17 38.75 25.65
CA GLN A 107 4.33 39.44 26.21
C GLN A 107 3.82 40.81 26.67
N SER A 108 3.10 40.78 27.79
CA SER A 108 3.04 41.93 28.70
C SER A 108 4.24 41.86 29.64
N MET A 109 4.70 43.04 30.06
CA MET A 109 5.74 43.31 31.05
C MET A 109 7.19 43.02 30.65
N SER A 110 7.88 44.09 30.23
CA SER A 110 9.06 44.57 30.98
C SER A 110 9.63 45.82 30.28
N HIS A 111 9.15 46.99 30.68
CA HIS A 111 9.96 48.21 30.65
C HIS A 111 9.70 48.94 31.96
N GLN A 112 10.42 48.50 32.98
CA GLN A 112 10.71 49.29 34.15
C GLN A 112 12.23 49.22 34.30
N TYR A 113 12.88 50.31 33.91
CA TYR A 113 13.96 51.04 34.60
C TYR A 113 14.53 52.06 33.62
#